data_AF-A0A970DNC9-F1
#
_entry.id   AF-A0A970DNC9-F1
#
_cell.length_a   1.000
_cell.length_b   1.000
_cell.length_c   1.000
_cell.angle_alpha   90.00
_cell.angle_beta   90.00
_cell.angle_gamma   90.00
#
_symmetry.space_group_name_H-M   'P 1'
#
loop_
_entity.id
_entity.type
_entity.pdbx_description
1 polymer ?
#
loop_
_entity_poly.entity_id
_entity_poly.type
_entity_poly.pdbx_seq_one_letter_code
_entity_poly.pdbx_strand_id
1 'polypeptide(L)'
;MKEILVPIILLVVLGGFFGALIAYLSKVLYVEVDTRVQDVLGMLPGINCGACGHPGCAGLAEAIVSGKGTPEQCRPGKQEMRDRIKTYLAQVSKELQEEKAK
;
A
#
# COMPACT_ATOMS: atom_id res chain seq x y z
N MET A 1 21.57 1.14 45.00
CA MET A 1 21.73 2.07 43.86
C MET A 1 22.04 1.35 42.54
N LYS A 2 23.00 0.40 42.50
CA LYS A 2 23.31 -0.39 41.27
C LYS A 2 22.13 -1.23 40.73
N GLU A 3 21.33 -1.84 41.62
CA GLU A 3 20.15 -2.66 41.25
C GLU A 3 19.09 -1.94 40.39
N ILE A 4 19.02 -0.60 40.46
CA ILE A 4 18.07 0.20 39.69
C ILE A 4 18.76 0.92 38.54
N LEU A 5 20.01 1.36 38.74
CA LEU A 5 20.76 2.10 37.73
C LEU A 5 21.12 1.24 36.51
N VAL A 6 21.45 -0.04 36.71
CA VAL A 6 21.82 -0.95 35.62
C VAL A 6 20.63 -1.22 34.67
N PRO A 7 19.42 -1.59 35.15
CA PRO A 7 18.26 -1.71 34.29
C PRO A 7 17.92 -0.44 33.50
N ILE A 8 18.04 0.74 34.13
CA ILE A 8 17.76 2.02 33.46
C ILE A 8 18.72 2.25 32.30
N ILE A 9 20.02 2.09 32.54
CA ILE A 9 21.05 2.27 31.48
C ILE A 9 20.81 1.28 30.35
N LEU A 10 20.50 0.02 30.67
CA LEU A 10 20.26 -1.01 29.68
C LEU A 10 19.03 -0.70 28.81
N LEU A 11 17.94 -0.21 29.41
CA LEU A 11 16.75 0.23 28.67
C LEU A 11 17.03 1.43 27.77
N VAL A 12 17.81 2.41 28.23
CA VAL A 12 18.19 3.57 27.41
C VAL A 12 19.05 3.15 26.21
N VAL A 13 20.04 2.26 26.42
CA VAL A 13 20.91 1.78 25.36
C VAL A 13 20.12 0.95 24.34
N LEU A 14 19.29 0.01 24.78
CA LEU A 14 18.48 -0.81 23.88
C LEU A 14 17.44 0.03 23.15
N GLY A 15 16.73 0.91 23.85
CA GLY A 15 15.75 1.81 23.25
C GLY A 15 16.38 2.73 22.20
N GLY A 16 17.54 3.33 22.53
CA GLY A 16 18.30 4.15 21.60
C GLY A 16 18.79 3.35 20.38
N PHE A 17 19.33 2.15 20.60
CA PHE A 17 19.81 1.27 19.54
C PHE A 17 18.68 0.85 18.58
N PHE A 18 17.58 0.30 19.12
CA PHE A 18 16.45 -0.13 18.28
C PHE A 18 15.72 1.04 17.63
N GLY A 19 15.61 2.18 18.33
CA GLY A 19 15.04 3.40 17.75
C GLY A 19 15.85 3.90 16.56
N ALA A 20 17.18 3.99 16.70
CA ALA A 20 18.07 4.38 15.61
C ALA A 20 18.03 3.37 14.45
N LEU A 21 18.01 2.07 14.77
CA LEU A 21 17.93 1.00 13.77
C LEU A 21 16.64 1.09 12.95
N ILE A 22 15.48 1.24 13.59
CA ILE A 22 14.19 1.37 12.90
C ILE A 22 14.15 2.66 12.07
N ALA A 23 14.67 3.77 12.58
CA ALA A 23 14.74 5.04 11.84
C ALA A 23 15.65 4.98 10.61
N TYR A 24 16.71 4.18 10.66
CA TYR A 24 17.55 3.89 9.49
C TYR A 24 16.82 3.00 8.48
N LEU A 25 16.21 1.90 8.96
CA LEU A 25 15.47 0.98 8.12
C LEU A 25 14.25 1.62 7.45
N SER A 26 13.57 2.58 8.08
CA SER A 26 12.44 3.27 7.46
C SER A 26 12.83 4.06 6.21
N LYS A 27 14.08 4.54 6.13
CA LYS A 27 14.61 5.20 4.94
C LYS A 27 15.05 4.20 3.87
N VAL A 28 15.69 3.11 4.29
CA VAL A 28 16.20 2.08 3.36
C VAL A 28 15.06 1.25 2.75
N LEU A 29 13.99 1.00 3.51
CA LEU A 29 12.82 0.24 3.09
C LEU A 29 11.69 1.14 2.57
N TYR A 30 11.97 2.42 2.29
CA TYR A 30 10.99 3.32 1.71
C TYR A 30 10.67 2.86 0.28
N VAL A 31 9.41 2.50 0.05
CA VAL A 31 8.88 2.15 -1.26
C VAL A 31 8.04 3.32 -1.75
N GLU A 32 8.30 3.82 -2.95
CA GLU A 32 7.46 4.83 -3.59
C GLU A 32 6.04 4.29 -3.73
N VAL A 33 5.08 5.01 -3.18
CA VAL A 33 3.67 4.61 -3.21
C VAL A 33 3.06 5.14 -4.49
N ASP A 34 2.69 4.23 -5.40
CA ASP A 34 1.86 4.59 -6.56
C ASP A 34 0.47 5.02 -6.07
N THR A 35 0.16 6.31 -6.25
CA THR A 35 -1.10 6.91 -5.81
C THR A 35 -2.32 6.24 -6.43
N ARG A 36 -2.18 5.66 -7.63
CA ARG A 36 -3.25 4.93 -8.31
C ARG A 36 -3.67 3.69 -7.53
N VAL A 37 -2.75 3.05 -6.82
CA VAL A 37 -3.05 1.89 -5.98
C VAL A 37 -3.94 2.30 -4.80
N GLN A 38 -3.68 3.45 -4.18
CA GLN A 38 -4.51 3.98 -3.09
C GLN A 38 -5.90 4.37 -3.59
N ASP A 39 -5.99 5.01 -4.76
CA ASP A 39 -7.27 5.40 -5.36
C ASP A 39 -8.13 4.17 -5.70
N VAL A 40 -7.54 3.16 -6.34
CA VAL A 40 -8.24 1.89 -6.64
C VAL A 40 -8.60 1.16 -5.34
N LEU A 41 -7.73 1.15 -4.33
CA LEU A 41 -8.01 0.56 -3.03
C LEU A 41 -9.21 1.24 -2.34
N GLY A 42 -9.31 2.57 -2.42
CA GLY A 42 -10.44 3.34 -1.90
C GLY A 42 -11.76 3.07 -2.63
N MET A 43 -11.71 2.55 -3.86
CA MET A 43 -12.89 2.08 -4.58
C MET A 43 -13.27 0.64 -4.23
N LEU A 44 -12.32 -0.18 -3.76
CA LEU A 44 -12.59 -1.58 -3.39
C LEU A 44 -13.37 -1.69 -2.06
N PRO A 45 -14.04 -2.82 -1.78
CA PRO A 45 -14.85 -2.99 -0.58
C PRO A 45 -14.04 -3.07 0.73
N GLY A 46 -12.71 -3.21 0.68
CA GLY A 46 -11.84 -3.24 1.86
C GLY A 46 -11.95 -4.48 2.75
N ILE A 47 -12.72 -5.50 2.37
CA ILE A 47 -13.03 -6.65 3.25
C ILE A 47 -11.90 -7.69 3.38
N ASN A 48 -10.87 -7.61 2.54
CA ASN A 48 -9.69 -8.50 2.59
C ASN A 48 -9.99 -10.01 2.60
N CYS A 49 -11.03 -10.46 1.90
CA CYS A 49 -11.48 -11.86 1.92
C CYS A 49 -10.62 -12.85 1.12
N GLY A 50 -9.67 -12.39 0.31
CA GLY A 50 -8.76 -13.25 -0.47
C GLY A 50 -9.41 -14.05 -1.62
N ALA A 51 -10.71 -13.90 -1.88
CA ALA A 51 -11.44 -14.71 -2.87
C ALA A 51 -10.99 -14.50 -4.34
N CYS A 52 -10.20 -13.46 -4.59
CA CYS A 52 -9.59 -13.11 -5.86
C CYS A 52 -8.18 -13.70 -6.05
N GLY A 53 -7.59 -14.34 -5.02
CA GLY A 53 -6.25 -14.91 -5.09
C GLY A 53 -5.10 -13.94 -4.79
N HIS A 54 -5.41 -12.68 -4.44
CA HIS A 54 -4.41 -11.67 -4.05
C HIS A 54 -4.36 -11.45 -2.53
N PRO A 55 -3.21 -11.02 -1.98
CA PRO A 55 -3.08 -10.70 -0.55
C PRO A 55 -3.86 -9.42 -0.21
N GLY A 56 -5.11 -9.61 0.22
CA GLY A 56 -6.01 -8.51 0.58
C GLY A 56 -6.47 -7.64 -0.60
N CYS A 57 -7.23 -6.60 -0.29
CA CYS A 57 -7.72 -5.63 -1.26
C CYS A 57 -6.59 -4.78 -1.84
N ALA A 58 -5.56 -4.46 -1.03
CA ALA A 58 -4.39 -3.72 -1.51
C ALA A 58 -3.62 -4.51 -2.57
N GLY A 59 -3.42 -5.82 -2.38
CA GLY A 59 -2.77 -6.67 -3.38
C GLY A 59 -3.56 -6.78 -4.68
N LEU A 60 -4.90 -6.78 -4.61
CA LEU A 60 -5.74 -6.72 -5.82
C LEU A 60 -5.65 -5.35 -6.50
N ALA A 61 -5.65 -4.25 -5.74
CA ALA A 61 -5.51 -2.90 -6.29
C ALA A 61 -4.18 -2.75 -7.04
N GLU A 62 -3.08 -3.25 -6.48
CA GLU A 62 -1.76 -3.27 -7.12
C GLU A 62 -1.74 -4.13 -8.38
N ALA A 63 -2.39 -5.31 -8.36
CA ALA A 63 -2.52 -6.15 -9.54
C ALA A 63 -3.32 -5.46 -10.66
N ILE A 64 -4.39 -4.73 -10.31
CA ILE A 64 -5.20 -3.96 -11.27
C ILE A 64 -4.37 -2.83 -11.90
N VAL A 65 -3.67 -2.04 -11.09
CA VAL A 65 -2.85 -0.91 -11.58
C VAL A 65 -1.68 -1.40 -12.43
N SER A 66 -1.07 -2.53 -12.07
CA SER A 66 0.03 -3.14 -12.85
C SER A 66 -0.43 -3.93 -14.08
N GLY A 67 -1.74 -3.99 -14.36
CA GLY A 67 -2.30 -4.72 -15.49
C GLY A 67 -2.24 -6.25 -15.36
N LYS A 68 -1.89 -6.77 -14.18
CA LYS A 68 -1.83 -8.21 -13.86
C LYS A 68 -3.14 -8.75 -13.28
N GLY A 69 -4.10 -7.87 -13.02
CA GLY A 69 -5.42 -8.20 -12.50
C GLY A 69 -6.50 -7.29 -13.10
N THR A 70 -7.75 -7.65 -12.86
CA THR A 70 -8.90 -6.89 -13.33
C THR A 70 -9.90 -6.64 -12.18
N PRO A 71 -10.68 -5.55 -12.24
CA PRO A 71 -11.71 -5.27 -11.23
C PRO A 71 -12.72 -6.42 -11.06
N GLU A 72 -12.88 -7.25 -12.10
CA GLU A 72 -13.81 -8.36 -12.09
C GLU A 72 -13.47 -9.48 -11.11
N GLN A 73 -12.19 -9.62 -10.78
CA GLN A 73 -11.70 -10.64 -9.86
C GLN A 73 -12.21 -10.42 -8.43
N CYS A 74 -12.63 -9.20 -8.08
CA CYS A 74 -13.26 -8.90 -6.81
C CYS A 74 -14.68 -9.50 -6.75
N ARG A 75 -14.81 -10.73 -6.22
CA ARG A 75 -16.12 -11.39 -6.03
C ARG A 75 -17.18 -10.55 -5.29
N PRO A 76 -16.87 -9.89 -4.14
CA PRO A 76 -17.86 -9.05 -3.47
C PRO A 76 -18.12 -7.71 -4.20
N GLY A 77 -17.29 -7.36 -5.18
CA GLY A 77 -17.35 -6.10 -5.91
C GLY A 77 -18.52 -6.05 -6.89
N LYS A 78 -19.43 -5.08 -6.69
CA LYS A 78 -20.58 -4.81 -7.56
C LYS A 78 -20.16 -4.18 -8.89
N GLN A 79 -21.06 -4.19 -9.87
CA GLN A 79 -20.81 -3.61 -11.20
C GLN A 79 -20.39 -2.14 -11.14
N GLU A 80 -21.08 -1.33 -10.32
CA GLU A 80 -20.76 0.08 -10.12
C GLU A 80 -19.31 0.32 -9.71
N MET A 81 -18.78 -0.51 -8.80
CA MET A 81 -17.38 -0.47 -8.36
C MET A 81 -16.42 -0.75 -9.52
N ARG A 82 -16.73 -1.77 -10.34
CA ARG A 82 -15.91 -2.17 -11.49
C ARG A 82 -15.85 -1.05 -12.53
N ASP A 83 -16.99 -0.42 -12.80
CA ASP A 83 -17.10 0.65 -13.78
C ASP A 83 -16.37 1.92 -13.31
N ARG A 84 -16.46 2.25 -12.02
CA ARG A 84 -15.70 3.36 -11.42
C ARG A 84 -14.18 3.16 -11.57
N ILE A 85 -13.67 1.96 -11.25
CA ILE A 85 -12.24 1.65 -11.37
C ILE A 85 -11.78 1.72 -12.83
N LYS A 86 -12.55 1.15 -13.76
CA LYS A 86 -12.23 1.22 -15.20
C LYS A 86 -12.20 2.65 -15.72
N THR A 87 -13.18 3.45 -15.33
CA THR A 87 -13.28 4.86 -15.76
C THR A 87 -12.08 5.65 -15.26
N TYR A 88 -11.71 5.48 -13.98
CA TYR A 88 -10.53 6.10 -13.40
C TYR A 88 -9.24 5.73 -14.14
N LEU A 89 -8.99 4.44 -14.36
CA LEU A 89 -7.79 3.99 -15.08
C LEU A 89 -7.74 4.52 -16.52
N ALA A 90 -8.89 4.61 -17.19
CA ALA A 90 -9.00 5.19 -18.52
C ALA A 90 -8.72 6.70 -18.54
N GLN A 91 -9.10 7.44 -17.51
CA GLN A 91 -8.79 8.88 -17.37
C GLN A 91 -7.30 9.09 -17.12
N VAL A 92 -6.74 8.39 -16.13
CA VAL A 92 -5.32 8.51 -15.76
C VAL A 92 -4.40 8.13 -16.94
N SER A 93 -4.76 7.09 -17.71
CA SER A 93 -3.98 6.73 -18.90
C SER A 93 -4.00 7.79 -20.00
N LYS A 94 -5.10 8.54 -20.17
CA LYS A 94 -5.16 9.68 -21.10
C LYS A 94 -4.32 10.85 -20.63
N GLU A 95 -4.43 11.21 -19.35
CA GLU A 95 -3.63 12.30 -18.75
C GLU A 95 -2.12 12.05 -18.92
N LEU A 96 -1.67 10.81 -18.67
CA LEU A 96 -0.28 10.40 -18.86
C LEU A 96 0.18 10.45 -20.34
N GLN A 97 -0.73 10.25 -21.29
CA GLN A 97 -0.43 10.35 -22.72
C GLN A 97 -0.32 11.81 -23.16
N GLU A 98 -1.19 12.68 -22.67
CA GLU A 98 -1.16 14.11 -22.96
C GLU A 98 0.08 14.81 -22.36
N GLU A 99 0.50 14.41 -21.16
CA GLU A 99 1.73 14.92 -20.53
C GLU A 99 2.98 14.55 -21.33
N LYS A 100 3.07 13.29 -21.82
CA LYS A 100 4.19 12.84 -22.65
C LYS A 100 4.20 13.43 -24.06
N ALA A 101 3.08 13.95 -24.53
CA ALA A 101 2.94 14.55 -25.85
C ALA A 101 3.31 16.05 -25.87
N LYS A 102 3.46 16.67 -24.69
CA LYS A 102 3.97 18.04 -24.51
C LYS A 102 5.49 18.04 -24.37
#